data_AF-A0A0P5QLM5-F1
#
_entry.id   AF-A0A0P5QLM5-F1
#
_cell.length_a   1.000
_cell.length_b   1.000
_cell.length_c   1.000
_cell.angle_alpha   90.00
_cell.angle_beta   90.00
_cell.angle_gamma   90.00
#
_symmetry.space_group_name_H-M   'P 1'
#
loop_
_entity.id
_entity.type
_entity.pdbx_description
1 polymer ?
#
loop_
_entity_poly.entity_id
_entity_poly.type
_entity_poly.pdbx_seq_one_letter_code
_entity_poly.pdbx_strand_id
1 'polypeptide(L)'
;MGLLSLTFLTALVGLAASQSAVFIGGNESEENVPLWDKVIELAGGKGVAKFGIFGTASSDPEGSAAYYIDMLINVYGAASATYIPITETSNNADDPAMVDLVRQQTAFFFGGGDQLRILNAIRPAGRETLVLTAMKEMVKAGAMVGGTSAGAACLSDTVMITGGSSYDALIYGAFSGGPNSNNPGDLSYDEHGGLGFLAGWVPDTHFSERGREARLIRLLQDTRYRDIGTPLGFGLDEDMALVVTDLYTRPVGKVIGTSGGVFIADVTNTIVTPSTTTNYEGVSAHYLTQDDTIDLTTGNVTFASWKTPLKGNEQYANAEISNDILSSKRSRSWASAAAQFFDNQLDDTVTHFSFEKNPTFEVSFNRVSGAGYRGPLPNDPLTFVVSHENLQVGIRESIAV
;
A
#
# COMPACT_ATOMS: atom_id res chain seq x y z
N MET A 1 0.53 -33.60 -55.45
CA MET A 1 1.54 -32.60 -55.07
C MET A 1 0.94 -31.78 -53.95
N GLY A 2 1.51 -31.88 -52.74
CA GLY A 2 0.89 -31.46 -51.48
C GLY A 2 0.81 -29.95 -51.32
N LEU A 3 -0.28 -29.51 -50.69
CA LEU A 3 -0.54 -28.14 -50.26
C LEU A 3 0.42 -27.80 -49.11
N LEU A 4 1.27 -26.78 -49.28
CA LEU A 4 1.99 -26.17 -48.17
C LEU A 4 1.00 -25.35 -47.33
N SER A 5 0.68 -25.84 -46.14
CA SER A 5 0.08 -25.05 -45.07
C SER A 5 1.17 -24.20 -44.43
N LEU A 6 1.10 -22.88 -44.64
CA LEU A 6 1.99 -21.91 -44.00
C LEU A 6 1.44 -21.63 -42.59
N THR A 7 1.93 -22.36 -41.60
CA THR A 7 1.58 -22.13 -40.20
C THR A 7 2.35 -20.89 -39.72
N PHE A 8 1.65 -19.78 -39.50
CA PHE A 8 2.19 -18.64 -38.77
C PHE A 8 2.40 -19.08 -37.31
N LEU A 9 3.63 -19.44 -36.98
CA LEU A 9 4.04 -19.65 -35.60
C LEU A 9 4.29 -18.26 -35.00
N THR A 10 3.27 -17.67 -34.39
CA THR A 10 3.48 -16.55 -33.46
C THR A 10 4.39 -17.05 -32.36
N ALA A 11 5.62 -16.56 -32.34
CA ALA A 11 6.51 -16.75 -31.20
C ALA A 11 5.88 -16.06 -29.99
N LEU A 12 5.13 -16.81 -29.18
CA LEU A 12 4.89 -16.44 -27.80
C LEU A 12 6.27 -16.38 -27.13
N VAL A 13 6.81 -15.17 -26.99
CA VAL A 13 7.77 -14.92 -25.93
C VAL A 13 6.97 -14.98 -24.63
N GLY A 14 6.82 -16.20 -24.11
CA GLY A 14 6.28 -16.44 -22.80
C GLY A 14 7.29 -15.98 -21.75
N LEU A 15 7.28 -14.70 -21.41
CA LEU A 15 7.38 -14.37 -19.99
C LEU A 15 5.95 -14.47 -19.47
N ALA A 16 5.73 -15.40 -18.55
CA ALA A 16 4.43 -15.60 -17.93
C ALA A 16 3.93 -14.24 -17.42
N ALA A 17 2.85 -13.75 -18.02
CA ALA A 17 2.17 -12.54 -17.63
C ALA A 17 1.68 -12.74 -16.18
N SER A 18 2.42 -12.19 -15.22
CA SER A 18 2.14 -12.39 -13.80
C SER A 18 0.93 -11.53 -13.46
N GLN A 19 -0.16 -12.17 -13.05
CA GLN A 19 -1.38 -11.53 -12.54
C GLN A 19 -0.97 -10.64 -11.35
N SER A 20 -0.69 -9.37 -11.61
CA SER A 20 0.07 -8.52 -10.69
C SER A 20 -0.67 -7.26 -10.29
N ALA A 21 -0.45 -6.84 -9.05
CA ALA A 21 -0.86 -5.55 -8.54
C ALA A 21 0.35 -4.75 -8.06
N VAL A 22 0.44 -3.47 -8.41
CA VAL A 22 1.51 -2.57 -7.93
C VAL A 22 0.89 -1.45 -7.10
N PHE A 23 1.23 -1.40 -5.82
CA PHE A 23 0.73 -0.41 -4.88
C PHE A 23 1.85 0.59 -4.57
N ILE A 24 1.68 1.87 -4.93
CA ILE A 24 2.67 2.93 -4.70
C ILE A 24 2.15 3.89 -3.64
N GLY A 25 2.99 4.26 -2.67
CA GLY A 25 2.58 5.05 -1.51
C GLY A 25 2.26 6.53 -1.80
N GLY A 26 2.56 7.04 -2.99
CA GLY A 26 2.38 8.44 -3.35
C GLY A 26 3.67 9.24 -3.31
N ASN A 27 3.64 10.45 -3.89
CA ASN A 27 4.79 11.34 -4.02
C ASN A 27 6.03 10.63 -4.62
N GLU A 28 5.77 9.70 -5.53
CA GLU A 28 6.79 8.91 -6.20
C GLU A 28 7.61 9.74 -7.17
N SER A 29 8.91 9.45 -7.23
CA SER A 29 9.81 10.12 -8.16
C SER A 29 9.72 9.48 -9.54
N GLU A 30 9.71 10.30 -10.60
CA GLU A 30 9.92 9.81 -11.97
C GLU A 30 11.32 9.22 -12.16
N GLU A 31 12.28 9.53 -11.28
CA GLU A 31 13.64 8.98 -11.28
C GLU A 31 13.76 7.68 -10.47
N ASN A 32 12.66 7.16 -9.92
CA ASN A 32 12.64 5.86 -9.25
C ASN A 32 12.68 4.72 -10.28
N VAL A 33 13.82 4.61 -10.97
CA VAL A 33 14.06 3.66 -12.06
C VAL A 33 13.76 2.21 -11.64
N PRO A 34 14.17 1.71 -10.45
CA PRO A 34 13.83 0.34 -10.04
C PRO A 34 12.33 0.06 -9.98
N LEU A 35 11.53 1.04 -9.52
CA LEU A 35 10.08 0.93 -9.47
C LEU A 35 9.50 0.91 -10.88
N TRP A 36 9.81 1.91 -11.70
CA TRP A 36 9.18 2.07 -13.00
C TRP A 36 9.65 1.04 -14.03
N ASP A 37 10.90 0.58 -13.97
CA ASP A 37 11.34 -0.58 -14.77
C ASP A 37 10.55 -1.83 -14.39
N LYS A 38 10.24 -2.04 -13.11
CA LYS A 38 9.39 -3.16 -12.69
C LYS A 38 7.94 -3.00 -13.16
N VAL A 39 7.40 -1.79 -13.13
CA VAL A 39 6.07 -1.47 -13.69
C VAL A 39 6.01 -1.81 -15.18
N ILE A 40 7.01 -1.41 -15.97
CA ILE A 40 7.08 -1.78 -17.39
C ILE A 40 7.22 -3.29 -17.58
N GLU A 41 8.10 -3.95 -16.81
CA GLU A 41 8.30 -5.40 -16.88
C GLU A 41 6.97 -6.15 -16.70
N LEU A 42 6.22 -5.83 -15.64
CA LEU A 42 4.93 -6.46 -15.33
C LEU A 42 3.84 -6.12 -16.35
N ALA A 43 3.93 -4.96 -17.00
CA ALA A 43 3.03 -4.57 -18.07
C ALA A 43 3.33 -5.27 -19.42
N GLY A 44 4.37 -6.09 -19.51
CA GLY A 44 4.76 -6.84 -20.71
C GLY A 44 6.11 -6.44 -21.31
N GLY A 45 6.81 -5.47 -20.72
CA GLY A 45 8.16 -5.06 -21.09
C GLY A 45 8.25 -3.89 -22.09
N LYS A 46 9.47 -3.36 -22.24
CA LYS A 46 9.78 -2.23 -23.12
C LYS A 46 9.43 -2.55 -24.57
N GLY A 47 8.79 -1.62 -25.27
CA GLY A 47 8.33 -1.77 -26.65
C GLY A 47 7.12 -2.70 -26.83
N VAL A 48 6.57 -3.27 -25.75
CA VAL A 48 5.40 -4.17 -25.79
C VAL A 48 4.26 -3.66 -24.90
N ALA A 49 4.58 -3.13 -23.72
CA ALA A 49 3.61 -2.70 -22.72
C ALA A 49 2.62 -1.66 -23.27
N LYS A 50 1.34 -1.85 -22.99
CA LYS A 50 0.23 -0.96 -23.34
C LYS A 50 -0.55 -0.58 -22.09
N PHE A 51 -0.49 0.69 -21.71
CA PHE A 51 -1.13 1.16 -20.48
C PHE A 51 -2.47 1.85 -20.75
N GLY A 52 -3.50 1.46 -20.00
CA GLY A 52 -4.68 2.28 -19.74
C GLY A 52 -4.45 3.14 -18.51
N ILE A 53 -4.41 4.47 -18.70
CA ILE A 53 -4.15 5.43 -17.62
C ILE A 53 -5.45 6.06 -17.15
N PHE A 54 -5.71 5.95 -15.85
CA PHE A 54 -6.87 6.52 -15.19
C PHE A 54 -6.45 7.73 -14.33
N GLY A 55 -6.66 8.93 -14.86
CA GLY A 55 -6.51 10.18 -14.11
C GLY A 55 -7.68 10.46 -13.15
N THR A 56 -8.60 9.51 -12.99
CA THR A 56 -9.92 9.64 -12.35
C THR A 56 -9.91 10.25 -10.95
N ALA A 57 -8.86 9.99 -10.15
CA ALA A 57 -8.73 10.54 -8.80
C ALA A 57 -8.40 12.05 -8.79
N SER A 58 -7.74 12.56 -9.82
CA SER A 58 -7.27 13.93 -9.90
C SER A 58 -8.44 14.93 -10.05
N SER A 59 -8.23 16.17 -9.63
CA SER A 59 -9.09 17.30 -10.03
C SER A 59 -8.89 17.74 -11.47
N ASP A 60 -7.77 17.35 -12.07
CA ASP A 60 -7.44 17.49 -13.49
C ASP A 60 -7.09 16.09 -14.03
N PRO A 61 -8.08 15.28 -14.40
CA PRO A 61 -7.86 13.91 -14.88
C PRO A 61 -7.01 13.84 -16.14
N GLU A 62 -7.24 14.72 -17.11
CA GLU A 62 -6.50 14.79 -18.36
C GLU A 62 -5.03 15.16 -18.12
N GLY A 63 -4.75 16.16 -17.28
CA GLY A 63 -3.37 16.54 -16.94
C GLY A 63 -2.63 15.44 -16.20
N SER A 64 -3.27 14.80 -15.23
CA SER A 64 -2.72 13.64 -14.51
C SER A 64 -2.40 12.48 -15.46
N ALA A 65 -3.33 12.16 -16.37
CA ALA A 65 -3.09 11.11 -17.36
C ALA A 65 -1.97 11.47 -18.34
N ALA A 66 -1.90 12.71 -18.80
CA ALA A 66 -0.85 13.17 -19.70
C ALA A 66 0.55 13.03 -19.10
N TYR A 67 0.71 13.33 -17.81
CA TYR A 67 1.96 13.12 -17.07
C TYR A 67 2.44 11.66 -17.13
N TYR A 68 1.61 10.71 -16.72
CA TYR A 68 2.01 9.29 -16.74
C TYR A 68 2.19 8.75 -18.16
N ILE A 69 1.39 9.21 -19.14
CA ILE A 69 1.56 8.83 -20.55
C ILE A 69 2.95 9.24 -21.05
N ASP A 70 3.35 10.49 -20.82
CA ASP A 70 4.64 11.00 -21.24
C ASP A 70 5.79 10.22 -20.59
N MET A 71 5.75 10.05 -19.27
CA MET A 71 6.77 9.31 -18.52
C MET A 71 6.88 7.85 -19.00
N LEU A 72 5.77 7.12 -19.08
CA LEU A 72 5.79 5.70 -19.43
C LEU A 72 6.28 5.46 -20.86
N ILE A 73 5.94 6.34 -21.81
CA ILE A 73 6.37 6.21 -23.21
C ILE A 73 7.80 6.74 -23.39
N ASN A 74 8.05 7.99 -23.01
CA ASN A 74 9.25 8.72 -23.41
C ASN A 74 10.45 8.47 -22.50
N VAL A 75 10.22 8.11 -21.23
CA VAL A 75 11.29 7.79 -20.27
C VAL A 75 11.49 6.28 -20.18
N TYR A 76 10.40 5.52 -20.02
CA TYR A 76 10.47 4.10 -19.69
C TYR A 76 10.22 3.15 -20.88
N GLY A 77 9.79 3.65 -22.03
CA GLY A 77 9.75 2.90 -23.28
C GLY A 77 8.56 1.94 -23.42
N ALA A 78 7.39 2.25 -22.86
CA ALA A 78 6.15 1.57 -23.18
C ALA A 78 5.81 1.67 -24.68
N ALA A 79 5.14 0.67 -25.25
CA ALA A 79 4.69 0.72 -26.64
C ALA A 79 3.59 1.77 -26.85
N SER A 80 2.69 1.88 -25.88
CA SER A 80 1.64 2.89 -25.84
C SER A 80 1.14 3.12 -24.42
N ALA A 81 0.66 4.32 -24.14
CA ALA A 81 -0.14 4.64 -22.98
C ALA A 81 -1.33 5.48 -23.45
N THR A 82 -2.53 5.20 -22.94
CA THR A 82 -3.77 5.80 -23.39
C THR A 82 -4.61 6.23 -22.21
N TYR A 83 -5.07 7.47 -22.20
CA TYR A 83 -6.00 7.96 -21.21
C TYR A 83 -7.36 7.25 -21.37
N ILE A 84 -7.88 6.70 -20.27
CA ILE A 84 -9.21 6.10 -20.18
C ILE A 84 -10.13 7.15 -19.52
N PRO A 85 -10.98 7.86 -20.29
CA PRO A 85 -11.69 9.05 -19.83
C PRO A 85 -12.94 8.71 -19.01
N ILE A 86 -12.73 8.03 -17.88
CA ILE A 86 -13.78 7.66 -16.92
C ILE A 86 -13.60 8.51 -15.68
N THR A 87 -14.58 9.37 -15.42
CA THR A 87 -14.68 10.26 -14.26
C THR A 87 -16.03 10.11 -13.58
N GLU A 88 -16.17 10.62 -12.35
CA GLU A 88 -17.44 10.56 -11.59
C GLU A 88 -18.61 11.28 -12.28
N THR A 89 -18.33 12.15 -13.27
CA THR A 89 -19.36 12.88 -14.04
C THR A 89 -19.54 12.33 -15.47
N SER A 90 -18.63 11.49 -15.95
CA SER A 90 -18.63 10.98 -17.33
C SER A 90 -19.80 10.01 -17.62
N ASN A 91 -20.26 9.26 -16.62
CA ASN A 91 -21.32 8.25 -16.75
C ASN A 91 -21.09 7.21 -17.87
N ASN A 92 -19.84 6.87 -18.18
CA ASN A 92 -19.47 5.99 -19.30
C ASN A 92 -18.76 4.68 -18.88
N ALA A 93 -18.72 4.35 -17.58
CA ALA A 93 -18.08 3.11 -17.10
C ALA A 93 -18.79 1.82 -17.55
N ASP A 94 -20.03 1.94 -18.04
CA ASP A 94 -20.79 0.85 -18.67
C ASP A 94 -20.87 1.01 -20.21
N ASP A 95 -20.11 1.93 -20.81
CA ASP A 95 -20.06 2.13 -22.26
C ASP A 95 -19.21 1.02 -22.93
N PRO A 96 -19.74 0.27 -23.91
CA PRO A 96 -18.97 -0.72 -24.67
C PRO A 96 -17.68 -0.16 -25.30
N ALA A 97 -17.65 1.10 -25.70
CA ALA A 97 -16.44 1.71 -26.26
C ALA A 97 -15.31 1.84 -25.22
N MET A 98 -15.65 2.10 -23.95
CA MET A 98 -14.68 2.12 -22.86
C MET A 98 -14.20 0.71 -22.51
N VAL A 99 -15.10 -0.27 -22.54
CA VAL A 99 -14.76 -1.69 -22.37
C VAL A 99 -13.77 -2.16 -23.44
N ASP A 100 -14.03 -1.82 -24.70
CA ASP A 100 -13.15 -2.17 -25.82
C ASP A 100 -11.78 -1.48 -25.71
N LEU A 101 -11.75 -0.25 -25.21
CA LEU A 101 -10.50 0.47 -24.95
C LEU A 101 -9.68 -0.21 -23.85
N VAL A 102 -10.33 -0.63 -22.76
CA VAL A 102 -9.71 -1.37 -21.64
C VAL A 102 -9.14 -2.72 -22.11
N ARG A 103 -9.87 -3.46 -22.94
CA ARG A 103 -9.44 -4.78 -23.45
C ARG A 103 -8.22 -4.74 -24.37
N GLN A 104 -7.82 -3.57 -24.84
CA GLN A 104 -6.62 -3.41 -25.67
C GLN A 104 -5.33 -3.23 -24.87
N GLN A 105 -5.43 -3.09 -23.54
CA GLN A 105 -4.30 -2.78 -22.66
C GLN A 105 -3.70 -4.04 -22.03
N THR A 106 -2.42 -3.96 -21.67
CA THR A 106 -1.70 -4.99 -20.90
C THR A 106 -1.41 -4.54 -19.48
N ALA A 107 -1.66 -3.27 -19.15
CA ALA A 107 -1.63 -2.75 -17.80
C ALA A 107 -2.66 -1.63 -17.58
N PHE A 108 -3.13 -1.49 -16.34
CA PHE A 108 -3.98 -0.39 -15.90
C PHE A 108 -3.29 0.37 -14.78
N PHE A 109 -3.19 1.70 -14.90
CA PHE A 109 -2.54 2.52 -13.88
C PHE A 109 -3.44 3.65 -13.42
N PHE A 110 -3.67 3.73 -12.11
CA PHE A 110 -4.48 4.76 -11.46
C PHE A 110 -3.59 5.83 -10.83
N GLY A 111 -3.74 7.08 -11.28
CA GLY A 111 -3.05 8.23 -10.68
C GLY A 111 -3.57 8.58 -9.28
N GLY A 112 -2.86 9.50 -8.61
CA GLY A 112 -3.24 10.02 -7.30
C GLY A 112 -4.39 11.05 -7.32
N GLY A 113 -4.89 11.40 -6.12
CA GLY A 113 -5.98 12.35 -5.93
C GLY A 113 -6.94 11.90 -4.84
N ASP A 114 -8.23 11.87 -5.13
CA ASP A 114 -9.28 11.37 -4.24
C ASP A 114 -9.79 9.99 -4.69
N GLN A 115 -9.60 8.98 -3.85
CA GLN A 115 -10.01 7.60 -4.09
C GLN A 115 -11.53 7.43 -4.20
N LEU A 116 -12.34 8.29 -3.59
CA LEU A 116 -13.80 8.25 -3.73
C LEU A 116 -14.24 8.59 -5.15
N ARG A 117 -13.49 9.43 -5.88
CA ARG A 117 -13.78 9.70 -7.30
C ARG A 117 -13.61 8.46 -8.17
N ILE A 118 -12.60 7.64 -7.86
CA ILE A 118 -12.39 6.35 -8.53
C ILE A 118 -13.60 5.45 -8.27
N LEU A 119 -14.00 5.28 -7.02
CA LEU A 119 -15.15 4.42 -6.67
C LEU A 119 -16.46 4.93 -7.29
N ASN A 120 -16.73 6.23 -7.20
CA ASN A 120 -17.94 6.82 -7.78
C ASN A 120 -18.00 6.65 -9.30
N ALA A 121 -16.86 6.65 -9.98
CA ALA A 121 -16.80 6.49 -11.43
C ALA A 121 -16.86 5.02 -11.87
N ILE A 122 -16.13 4.13 -11.20
CA ILE A 122 -15.84 2.75 -11.68
C ILE A 122 -16.63 1.69 -10.91
N ARG A 123 -16.97 1.95 -9.65
CA ARG A 123 -17.72 1.02 -8.79
C ARG A 123 -18.78 1.74 -7.94
N PRO A 124 -19.69 2.52 -8.55
CA PRO A 124 -20.62 3.38 -7.82
C PRO A 124 -21.50 2.57 -6.87
N ALA A 125 -21.52 2.94 -5.60
CA ALA A 125 -22.25 2.25 -4.54
C ALA A 125 -21.98 0.72 -4.49
N GLY A 126 -20.72 0.33 -4.74
CA GLY A 126 -20.29 -1.07 -4.70
C GLY A 126 -20.68 -1.90 -5.93
N ARG A 127 -21.42 -1.33 -6.89
CA ARG A 127 -21.83 -2.02 -8.13
C ARG A 127 -20.65 -2.18 -9.07
N GLU A 128 -20.38 -3.40 -9.50
CA GLU A 128 -19.40 -3.68 -10.53
C GLU A 128 -19.89 -3.18 -11.91
N THR A 129 -19.11 -2.31 -12.55
CA THR A 129 -19.37 -1.78 -13.92
C THR A 129 -18.76 -2.68 -14.98
N LEU A 130 -19.19 -2.54 -16.24
CA LEU A 130 -18.61 -3.32 -17.34
C LEU A 130 -17.11 -3.07 -17.52
N VAL A 131 -16.64 -1.84 -17.30
CA VAL A 131 -15.20 -1.54 -17.33
C VAL A 131 -14.46 -2.24 -16.19
N LEU A 132 -15.00 -2.26 -14.97
CA LEU A 132 -14.36 -2.99 -13.87
C LEU A 132 -14.30 -4.49 -14.12
N THR A 133 -15.38 -5.08 -14.63
CA THR A 133 -15.40 -6.50 -15.03
C THR A 133 -14.33 -6.77 -16.09
N ALA A 134 -14.23 -5.93 -17.13
CA ALA A 134 -13.22 -6.08 -18.18
C ALA A 134 -11.78 -5.95 -17.64
N MET A 135 -11.51 -5.01 -16.73
CA MET A 135 -10.19 -4.90 -16.09
C MET A 135 -9.85 -6.17 -15.30
N LYS A 136 -10.79 -6.71 -14.51
CA LYS A 136 -10.58 -7.96 -13.77
C LYS A 136 -10.33 -9.16 -14.70
N GLU A 137 -11.05 -9.25 -15.81
CA GLU A 137 -10.81 -10.27 -16.85
C GLU A 137 -9.38 -10.18 -17.40
N MET A 138 -8.93 -8.96 -17.72
CA MET A 138 -7.59 -8.74 -18.26
C MET A 138 -6.49 -9.02 -17.23
N VAL A 139 -6.66 -8.61 -15.98
CA VAL A 139 -5.70 -8.92 -14.89
C VAL A 139 -5.62 -10.42 -14.66
N LYS A 140 -6.76 -11.13 -14.66
CA LYS A 140 -6.79 -12.60 -14.58
C LYS A 140 -6.10 -13.27 -15.78
N ALA A 141 -6.15 -12.64 -16.95
CA ALA A 141 -5.43 -13.08 -18.16
C ALA A 141 -3.93 -12.70 -18.17
N GLY A 142 -3.44 -12.03 -17.11
CA GLY A 142 -2.03 -11.71 -16.90
C GLY A 142 -1.67 -10.23 -17.07
N ALA A 143 -2.64 -9.34 -17.30
CA ALA A 143 -2.38 -7.91 -17.24
C ALA A 143 -1.99 -7.48 -15.82
N MET A 144 -1.28 -6.36 -15.72
CA MET A 144 -0.98 -5.72 -14.45
C MET A 144 -2.03 -4.65 -14.12
N VAL A 145 -2.35 -4.48 -12.84
CA VAL A 145 -3.04 -3.30 -12.33
C VAL A 145 -2.12 -2.59 -11.34
N GLY A 146 -2.14 -1.27 -11.29
CA GLY A 146 -1.37 -0.54 -10.31
C GLY A 146 -1.89 0.85 -10.08
N GLY A 147 -1.38 1.51 -9.06
CA GLY A 147 -1.71 2.89 -8.82
C GLY A 147 -0.89 3.49 -7.69
N THR A 148 -0.99 4.80 -7.56
CA THR A 148 -0.30 5.58 -6.54
C THR A 148 -1.25 6.36 -5.67
N SER A 149 -0.97 6.45 -4.37
CA SER A 149 -1.79 7.17 -3.40
C SER A 149 -3.24 6.66 -3.44
N ALA A 150 -4.22 7.49 -3.80
CA ALA A 150 -5.60 7.09 -4.05
C ALA A 150 -5.75 5.87 -4.99
N GLY A 151 -4.93 5.80 -6.04
CA GLY A 151 -4.91 4.69 -6.98
C GLY A 151 -4.42 3.37 -6.38
N ALA A 152 -3.57 3.41 -5.35
CA ALA A 152 -3.16 2.21 -4.61
C ALA A 152 -4.24 1.81 -3.58
N ALA A 153 -4.78 2.80 -2.86
CA ALA A 153 -5.80 2.58 -1.84
C ALA A 153 -7.06 1.90 -2.40
N CYS A 154 -7.42 2.20 -3.66
CA CYS A 154 -8.62 1.66 -4.28
C CYS A 154 -8.48 0.22 -4.79
N LEU A 155 -7.32 -0.45 -4.76
CA LEU A 155 -7.18 -1.77 -5.39
C LEU A 155 -7.66 -2.95 -4.53
N SER A 156 -7.91 -2.75 -3.24
CA SER A 156 -8.38 -3.82 -2.34
C SER A 156 -9.85 -4.21 -2.56
N ASP A 157 -10.25 -5.42 -2.14
CA ASP A 157 -11.65 -5.85 -2.03
C ASP A 157 -12.29 -5.55 -0.67
N THR A 158 -11.49 -5.20 0.33
CA THR A 158 -11.93 -4.90 1.69
C THR A 158 -12.35 -3.44 1.84
N VAL A 159 -12.80 -3.06 3.04
CA VAL A 159 -13.01 -1.65 3.41
C VAL A 159 -11.84 -0.77 2.95
N MET A 160 -12.13 0.45 2.50
CA MET A 160 -11.13 1.37 1.96
C MET A 160 -11.09 2.65 2.81
N ILE A 161 -9.92 3.04 3.30
CA ILE A 161 -9.76 4.31 4.04
C ILE A 161 -10.09 5.48 3.11
N THR A 162 -10.95 6.40 3.57
CA THR A 162 -11.32 7.62 2.84
C THR A 162 -10.72 8.88 3.48
N GLY A 163 -10.35 8.84 4.77
CA GLY A 163 -9.80 10.00 5.47
C GLY A 163 -9.40 9.71 6.92
N GLY A 164 -8.95 10.76 7.60
CA GLY A 164 -8.72 10.78 9.05
C GLY A 164 -7.27 10.71 9.52
N SER A 165 -7.07 10.98 10.80
CA SER A 165 -5.79 11.04 11.50
C SER A 165 -5.64 9.87 12.49
N SER A 166 -4.39 9.51 12.84
CA SER A 166 -4.12 8.49 13.85
C SER A 166 -4.62 8.88 15.23
N TYR A 167 -4.44 10.14 15.64
CA TYR A 167 -4.86 10.59 16.96
C TYR A 167 -6.38 10.55 17.13
N ASP A 168 -7.13 11.11 16.18
CA ASP A 168 -8.59 11.13 16.23
C ASP A 168 -9.18 9.73 16.07
N ALA A 169 -8.55 8.86 15.25
CA ALA A 169 -8.92 7.46 15.15
C ALA A 169 -8.89 6.76 16.51
N LEU A 170 -7.86 6.99 17.32
CA LEU A 170 -7.74 6.36 18.64
C LEU A 170 -8.82 6.85 19.63
N ILE A 171 -9.31 8.07 19.48
CA ILE A 171 -10.36 8.62 20.34
C ILE A 171 -11.74 8.16 19.89
N TYR A 172 -12.08 8.38 18.62
CA TYR A 172 -13.45 8.32 18.11
C TYR A 172 -13.77 7.04 17.35
N GLY A 173 -12.74 6.33 16.88
CA GLY A 173 -12.88 5.16 16.03
C GLY A 173 -13.16 5.45 14.57
N ALA A 174 -13.41 4.37 13.85
CA ALA A 174 -13.65 4.39 12.41
C ALA A 174 -15.14 4.50 12.08
N PHE A 175 -15.48 5.43 11.19
CA PHE A 175 -16.83 5.68 10.72
C PHE A 175 -17.00 5.27 9.25
N SER A 176 -18.09 4.58 8.94
CA SER A 176 -18.45 4.29 7.56
C SER A 176 -18.90 5.55 6.83
N GLY A 177 -18.43 5.74 5.59
CA GLY A 177 -18.75 6.85 4.72
C GLY A 177 -17.52 7.65 4.24
N GLY A 178 -17.79 8.87 3.78
CA GLY A 178 -16.77 9.81 3.34
C GLY A 178 -16.20 10.66 4.47
N PRO A 179 -15.15 11.46 4.18
CA PRO A 179 -14.55 12.37 5.15
C PRO A 179 -15.57 13.35 5.75
N ASN A 180 -15.53 13.53 7.07
CA ASN A 180 -16.34 14.52 7.76
C ASN A 180 -15.74 15.92 7.55
N SER A 181 -16.42 16.79 6.80
CA SER A 181 -15.92 18.15 6.54
C SER A 181 -15.84 19.03 7.79
N ASN A 182 -16.64 18.74 8.83
CA ASN A 182 -16.60 19.46 10.11
C ASN A 182 -15.49 18.94 11.02
N ASN A 183 -15.05 17.69 10.84
CA ASN A 183 -13.92 17.12 11.56
C ASN A 183 -13.07 16.25 10.61
N PRO A 184 -12.18 16.86 9.80
CA PRO A 184 -11.37 16.14 8.81
C PRO A 184 -10.43 15.07 9.40
N GLY A 185 -10.22 15.13 10.72
CA GLY A 185 -9.46 14.16 11.48
C GLY A 185 -10.19 12.83 11.72
N ASP A 186 -11.53 12.80 11.64
CA ASP A 186 -12.30 11.58 11.83
C ASP A 186 -11.86 10.49 10.84
N LEU A 187 -11.52 9.31 11.37
CA LEU A 187 -11.20 8.14 10.55
C LEU A 187 -12.47 7.68 9.82
N SER A 188 -12.47 7.84 8.50
CA SER A 188 -13.58 7.43 7.66
C SER A 188 -13.16 6.33 6.67
N TYR A 189 -14.09 5.44 6.31
CA TYR A 189 -13.87 4.38 5.34
C TYR A 189 -15.10 4.10 4.48
N ASP A 190 -14.87 3.67 3.25
CA ASP A 190 -15.93 3.14 2.38
C ASP A 190 -16.24 1.68 2.75
N GLU A 191 -17.50 1.41 3.07
CA GLU A 191 -17.98 0.09 3.48
C GLU A 191 -18.36 -0.86 2.35
N HIS A 192 -18.27 -0.40 1.11
CA HIS A 192 -18.35 -1.25 -0.08
C HIS A 192 -16.97 -1.70 -0.54
N GLY A 193 -15.91 -1.06 -0.04
CA GLY A 193 -14.52 -1.39 -0.31
C GLY A 193 -13.98 -0.83 -1.62
N GLY A 194 -12.80 -1.28 -2.02
CA GLY A 194 -12.13 -0.81 -3.24
C GLY A 194 -12.67 -1.43 -4.54
N LEU A 195 -11.82 -1.57 -5.55
CA LEU A 195 -12.11 -2.15 -6.86
C LEU A 195 -12.02 -3.69 -6.85
N GLY A 196 -11.40 -4.27 -5.82
CA GLY A 196 -11.37 -5.72 -5.61
C GLY A 196 -10.37 -6.47 -6.48
N PHE A 197 -9.14 -5.98 -6.58
CA PHE A 197 -8.00 -6.67 -7.21
C PHE A 197 -7.12 -7.42 -6.22
N LEU A 198 -7.00 -6.94 -4.98
CA LEU A 198 -6.29 -7.63 -3.89
C LEU A 198 -7.27 -8.06 -2.81
N ALA A 199 -7.25 -9.35 -2.48
CA ALA A 199 -8.15 -9.94 -1.51
C ALA A 199 -7.58 -9.87 -0.08
N GLY A 200 -8.40 -9.44 0.89
CA GLY A 200 -8.14 -9.66 2.31
C GLY A 200 -7.07 -8.78 2.95
N TRP A 201 -6.71 -7.66 2.33
CA TRP A 201 -5.70 -6.71 2.83
C TRP A 201 -6.16 -5.27 2.66
N VAL A 202 -6.06 -4.46 3.73
CA VAL A 202 -6.32 -3.00 3.63
C VAL A 202 -5.02 -2.24 3.31
N PRO A 203 -4.91 -1.57 2.16
CA PRO A 203 -3.84 -0.64 1.87
C PRO A 203 -4.08 0.74 2.50
N ASP A 204 -3.00 1.37 2.95
CA ASP A 204 -2.93 2.80 3.25
C ASP A 204 -1.67 3.42 2.60
N THR A 205 -1.68 4.73 2.35
CA THR A 205 -0.68 5.44 1.54
C THR A 205 -0.14 6.67 2.27
N HIS A 206 0.94 7.28 1.76
CA HIS A 206 1.67 8.39 2.39
C HIS A 206 1.90 8.14 3.89
N PHE A 207 2.32 6.92 4.20
CA PHE A 207 1.95 6.27 5.44
C PHE A 207 2.71 6.82 6.64
N SER A 208 3.99 6.51 6.77
CA SER A 208 4.79 6.99 7.89
C SER A 208 5.07 8.49 7.80
N GLU A 209 5.09 9.10 6.61
CA GLU A 209 5.23 10.56 6.44
C GLU A 209 4.11 11.34 7.15
N ARG A 210 2.92 10.72 7.26
CA ARG A 210 1.73 11.34 7.86
C ARG A 210 1.29 10.67 9.16
N GLY A 211 2.14 9.81 9.74
CA GLY A 211 1.89 9.14 11.02
C GLY A 211 0.64 8.27 11.00
N ARG A 212 0.42 7.47 9.95
CA ARG A 212 -0.84 6.73 9.69
C ARG A 212 -0.88 5.31 10.28
N GLU A 213 0.11 4.93 11.08
CA GLU A 213 0.21 3.60 11.70
C GLU A 213 -1.01 3.28 12.58
N ALA A 214 -1.33 4.17 13.52
CA ALA A 214 -2.39 3.91 14.47
C ALA A 214 -3.79 3.98 13.83
N ARG A 215 -4.02 4.80 12.80
CA ARG A 215 -5.31 4.81 12.08
C ARG A 215 -5.55 3.51 11.30
N LEU A 216 -4.51 2.93 10.69
CA LEU A 216 -4.63 1.64 10.02
C LEU A 216 -4.95 0.55 11.03
N ILE A 217 -4.18 0.48 12.13
CA ILE A 217 -4.44 -0.46 13.23
C ILE A 217 -5.87 -0.31 13.73
N ARG A 218 -6.33 0.93 13.99
CA ARG A 218 -7.68 1.21 14.48
C ARG A 218 -8.76 0.74 13.51
N LEU A 219 -8.62 1.04 12.22
CA LEU A 219 -9.58 0.59 11.21
C LEU A 219 -9.68 -0.93 11.20
N LEU A 220 -8.55 -1.63 11.19
CA LEU A 220 -8.53 -3.09 11.20
C LEU A 220 -9.25 -3.63 12.44
N GLN A 221 -9.04 -3.06 13.62
CA GLN A 221 -9.77 -3.47 14.83
C GLN A 221 -11.28 -3.26 14.70
N ASP A 222 -11.69 -2.09 14.25
CA ASP A 222 -13.10 -1.71 14.19
C ASP A 222 -13.86 -2.48 13.10
N THR A 223 -13.15 -3.01 12.09
CA THR A 223 -13.77 -3.64 10.91
C THR A 223 -13.49 -5.14 10.76
N ARG A 224 -12.52 -5.75 11.46
CA ARG A 224 -12.07 -7.16 11.24
C ARG A 224 -13.15 -8.24 11.31
N TYR A 225 -14.30 -7.95 11.93
CA TYR A 225 -15.43 -8.88 12.04
C TYR A 225 -16.60 -8.57 11.08
N ARG A 226 -16.46 -7.59 10.19
CA ARG A 226 -17.41 -7.32 9.10
C ARG A 226 -17.18 -8.31 7.95
N ASP A 227 -18.21 -8.52 7.12
CA ASP A 227 -18.15 -9.43 5.97
C ASP A 227 -17.04 -9.11 4.96
N ILE A 228 -16.74 -7.83 4.77
CA ILE A 228 -15.64 -7.35 3.91
C ILE A 228 -14.46 -6.79 4.71
N GLY A 229 -14.44 -7.06 6.01
CA GLY A 229 -13.35 -6.68 6.90
C GLY A 229 -12.20 -7.69 6.85
N THR A 230 -11.05 -7.29 7.36
CA THR A 230 -9.87 -8.15 7.50
C THR A 230 -9.06 -7.71 8.72
N PRO A 231 -8.33 -8.64 9.39
CA PRO A 231 -7.35 -8.27 10.39
C PRO A 231 -5.99 -7.84 9.80
N LEU A 232 -5.84 -7.82 8.47
CA LEU A 232 -4.56 -7.58 7.79
C LEU A 232 -4.57 -6.28 7.02
N GLY A 233 -3.51 -5.48 7.17
CA GLY A 233 -3.33 -4.26 6.39
C GLY A 233 -1.87 -3.93 6.16
N PHE A 234 -1.61 -3.06 5.20
CA PHE A 234 -0.29 -2.52 4.96
C PHE A 234 -0.32 -1.04 4.65
N GLY A 235 0.70 -0.33 5.11
CA GLY A 235 0.93 1.08 4.87
C GLY A 235 2.14 1.30 3.99
N LEU A 236 2.00 2.09 2.94
CA LEU A 236 3.03 2.39 1.96
C LEU A 236 3.59 3.79 2.22
N ASP A 237 4.89 3.88 2.50
CA ASP A 237 5.58 5.16 2.56
C ASP A 237 5.68 5.82 1.19
N GLU A 238 5.93 7.12 1.17
CA GLU A 238 6.13 7.88 -0.07
C GLU A 238 7.33 7.35 -0.88
N ASP A 239 7.18 7.33 -2.21
CA ASP A 239 8.17 6.79 -3.17
C ASP A 239 8.56 5.31 -2.93
N MET A 240 7.71 4.57 -2.21
CA MET A 240 7.81 3.13 -1.99
C MET A 240 6.65 2.39 -2.66
N ALA A 241 6.90 1.14 -3.02
CA ALA A 241 5.90 0.26 -3.59
C ALA A 241 5.92 -1.15 -3.00
N LEU A 242 4.72 -1.74 -2.91
CA LEU A 242 4.53 -3.18 -2.75
C LEU A 242 4.07 -3.77 -4.09
N VAL A 243 4.94 -4.57 -4.70
CA VAL A 243 4.66 -5.28 -5.95
C VAL A 243 4.17 -6.68 -5.62
N VAL A 244 2.88 -6.95 -5.85
CA VAL A 244 2.26 -8.24 -5.60
C VAL A 244 2.14 -9.01 -6.91
N THR A 245 2.66 -10.23 -6.93
CA THR A 245 2.59 -11.17 -8.06
C THR A 245 1.74 -12.39 -7.67
N ASP A 246 1.23 -13.12 -8.67
CA ASP A 246 0.46 -14.36 -8.47
C ASP A 246 -0.83 -14.18 -7.65
N LEU A 247 -1.53 -13.05 -7.87
CA LEU A 247 -2.70 -12.58 -7.10
C LEU A 247 -3.75 -13.66 -6.79
N TYR A 248 -4.04 -14.55 -7.74
CA TYR A 248 -5.13 -15.52 -7.62
C TYR A 248 -4.70 -16.91 -7.16
N THR A 249 -3.41 -17.12 -6.85
CA THR A 249 -2.90 -18.43 -6.41
C THR A 249 -2.14 -18.34 -5.09
N ARG A 250 -1.01 -17.63 -5.08
CA ARG A 250 -0.19 -17.42 -3.88
C ARG A 250 0.41 -16.01 -3.97
N PRO A 251 -0.33 -14.97 -3.54
CA PRO A 251 0.14 -13.61 -3.66
C PRO A 251 1.45 -13.40 -2.87
N VAL A 252 2.50 -13.00 -3.57
CA VAL A 252 3.80 -12.64 -2.98
C VAL A 252 4.08 -11.17 -3.27
N GLY A 253 4.23 -10.40 -2.21
CA GLY A 253 4.61 -8.99 -2.23
C GLY A 253 6.12 -8.83 -2.16
N LYS A 254 6.68 -7.97 -3.01
CA LYS A 254 8.07 -7.51 -2.94
C LYS A 254 8.11 -5.99 -2.77
N VAL A 255 8.90 -5.51 -1.81
CA VAL A 255 9.08 -4.07 -1.59
C VAL A 255 10.11 -3.51 -2.57
N ILE A 256 9.77 -2.40 -3.22
CA ILE A 256 10.64 -1.64 -4.12
C ILE A 256 10.61 -0.16 -3.73
N GLY A 257 11.77 0.47 -3.68
CA GLY A 257 11.97 1.89 -3.37
C GLY A 257 13.15 2.09 -2.41
N THR A 258 13.55 3.34 -2.17
CA THR A 258 14.80 3.64 -1.44
C THR A 258 14.65 4.63 -0.31
N SER A 259 13.52 5.33 -0.24
CA SER A 259 13.25 6.41 0.71
C SER A 259 12.57 5.93 2.00
N GLY A 260 11.97 4.74 2.00
CA GLY A 260 11.17 4.25 3.13
C GLY A 260 10.93 2.75 3.16
N GLY A 261 9.69 2.36 3.45
CA GLY A 261 9.29 0.95 3.53
C GLY A 261 7.79 0.73 3.42
N VAL A 262 7.39 -0.50 3.73
CA VAL A 262 6.01 -0.95 3.79
C VAL A 262 5.78 -1.51 5.19
N PHE A 263 4.92 -0.82 5.95
CA PHE A 263 4.45 -1.29 7.24
C PHE A 263 3.39 -2.37 7.02
N ILE A 264 3.46 -3.47 7.75
CA ILE A 264 2.48 -4.55 7.74
C ILE A 264 1.88 -4.64 9.13
N ALA A 265 0.55 -4.64 9.23
CA ALA A 265 -0.18 -4.82 10.47
C ALA A 265 -1.01 -6.10 10.42
N ASP A 266 -0.89 -6.93 11.47
CA ASP A 266 -1.77 -8.05 11.75
C ASP A 266 -2.39 -7.89 13.13
N VAL A 267 -3.72 -7.70 13.14
CA VAL A 267 -4.52 -7.55 14.35
C VAL A 267 -5.29 -8.81 14.75
N THR A 268 -5.00 -9.95 14.15
CA THR A 268 -5.73 -11.22 14.37
C THR A 268 -5.76 -11.61 15.84
N ASN A 269 -4.61 -11.49 16.50
CA ASN A 269 -4.44 -11.90 17.90
C ASN A 269 -4.44 -10.73 18.89
N THR A 270 -4.80 -9.52 18.44
CA THR A 270 -4.82 -8.36 19.34
C THR A 270 -5.88 -8.51 20.41
N ILE A 271 -5.45 -8.31 21.65
CA ILE A 271 -6.30 -8.23 22.83
C ILE A 271 -6.85 -6.80 22.91
N VAL A 272 -8.17 -6.69 22.94
CA VAL A 272 -8.88 -5.41 23.09
C VAL A 272 -9.48 -5.35 24.49
N THR A 273 -8.99 -4.41 25.30
CA THR A 273 -9.52 -4.18 26.64
C THR A 273 -10.55 -3.05 26.57
N PRO A 274 -11.76 -3.21 27.15
CA PRO A 274 -12.74 -2.13 27.20
C PRO A 274 -12.17 -0.84 27.81
N SER A 275 -12.33 0.28 27.10
CA SER A 275 -11.90 1.61 27.53
C SER A 275 -12.79 2.69 26.87
N THR A 276 -12.67 3.94 27.31
CA THR A 276 -13.39 5.08 26.72
C THR A 276 -12.87 5.49 25.35
N THR A 277 -11.61 5.14 25.04
CA THR A 277 -10.93 5.50 23.79
C THR A 277 -10.38 4.24 23.12
N THR A 278 -9.11 3.90 23.37
CA THR A 278 -8.40 2.75 22.83
C THR A 278 -7.57 2.06 23.91
N ASN A 279 -7.59 0.73 23.92
CA ASN A 279 -6.66 -0.10 24.68
C ASN A 279 -6.43 -1.44 23.95
N TYR A 280 -5.29 -1.54 23.26
CA TYR A 280 -4.87 -2.65 22.44
C TYR A 280 -3.54 -3.22 22.94
N GLU A 281 -3.41 -4.54 22.96
CA GLU A 281 -2.16 -5.24 23.21
C GLU A 281 -1.95 -6.38 22.21
N GLY A 282 -0.72 -6.56 21.74
CA GLY A 282 -0.37 -7.65 20.83
C GLY A 282 -0.80 -7.42 19.39
N VAL A 283 -0.73 -6.18 18.90
CA VAL A 283 -0.73 -5.93 17.45
C VAL A 283 0.63 -6.37 16.91
N SER A 284 0.65 -7.26 15.92
CA SER A 284 1.89 -7.68 15.26
C SER A 284 2.18 -6.74 14.11
N ALA A 285 3.38 -6.17 14.08
CA ALA A 285 3.82 -5.26 13.04
C ALA A 285 5.15 -5.70 12.40
N HIS A 286 5.23 -5.56 11.08
CA HIS A 286 6.47 -5.69 10.31
C HIS A 286 6.74 -4.38 9.59
N TYR A 287 8.00 -4.11 9.27
CA TYR A 287 8.38 -3.00 8.42
C TYR A 287 9.42 -3.49 7.42
N LEU A 288 9.03 -3.49 6.16
CA LEU A 288 9.77 -4.10 5.07
C LEU A 288 10.37 -3.00 4.19
N THR A 289 11.64 -3.11 3.84
CA THR A 289 12.32 -2.13 2.97
C THR A 289 12.79 -2.83 1.69
N GLN A 290 13.46 -2.10 0.80
CA GLN A 290 13.95 -2.59 -0.50
C GLN A 290 14.31 -4.09 -0.51
N ASP A 291 13.78 -4.80 -1.50
CA ASP A 291 13.97 -6.24 -1.78
C ASP A 291 13.44 -7.23 -0.74
N ASP A 292 12.89 -6.79 0.39
CA ASP A 292 12.15 -7.68 1.28
C ASP A 292 10.89 -8.18 0.62
N THR A 293 10.47 -9.38 1.03
CA THR A 293 9.27 -10.03 0.50
C THR A 293 8.36 -10.50 1.61
N ILE A 294 7.07 -10.60 1.29
CA ILE A 294 6.04 -11.16 2.16
C ILE A 294 5.14 -12.06 1.33
N ASP A 295 4.86 -13.25 1.86
CA ASP A 295 3.79 -14.11 1.37
C ASP A 295 2.46 -13.65 2.00
N LEU A 296 1.57 -13.07 1.20
CA LEU A 296 0.32 -12.47 1.68
C LEU A 296 -0.72 -13.52 2.10
N THR A 297 -0.46 -14.82 1.87
CA THR A 297 -1.31 -15.93 2.33
C THR A 297 -0.90 -16.39 3.72
N THR A 298 0.41 -16.42 3.99
CA THR A 298 0.96 -16.97 5.25
C THR A 298 1.46 -15.91 6.22
N GLY A 299 1.64 -14.67 5.78
CA GLY A 299 2.26 -13.59 6.55
C GLY A 299 3.78 -13.73 6.69
N ASN A 300 4.39 -14.77 6.11
CA ASN A 300 5.82 -15.01 6.24
C ASN A 300 6.63 -13.94 5.49
N VAL A 301 7.55 -13.31 6.22
CA VAL A 301 8.49 -12.33 5.69
C VAL A 301 9.81 -13.01 5.32
N THR A 302 10.45 -12.56 4.25
CA THR A 302 11.83 -12.91 3.93
C THR A 302 12.61 -11.65 3.63
N PHE A 303 13.66 -11.40 4.42
CA PHE A 303 14.52 -10.25 4.25
C PHE A 303 15.52 -10.43 3.10
N ALA A 304 15.87 -9.32 2.45
CA ALA A 304 16.84 -9.32 1.38
C ALA A 304 18.20 -9.91 1.81
N SER A 305 18.83 -10.70 0.94
CA SER A 305 20.07 -11.43 1.25
C SER A 305 21.29 -10.55 1.51
N TRP A 306 21.24 -9.28 1.13
CA TRP A 306 22.28 -8.28 1.40
C TRP A 306 22.14 -7.63 2.78
N LYS A 307 21.04 -7.88 3.50
CA LYS A 307 20.85 -7.41 4.88
C LYS A 307 21.48 -8.39 5.87
N THR A 308 21.88 -7.84 7.00
CA THR A 308 22.49 -8.58 8.11
C THR A 308 21.66 -8.40 9.37
N PRO A 309 21.60 -9.39 10.27
CA PRO A 309 20.89 -9.26 11.54
C PRO A 309 21.44 -8.10 12.38
N LEU A 310 20.54 -7.30 12.96
CA LEU A 310 20.88 -6.24 13.90
C LEU A 310 21.39 -6.80 15.24
N LYS A 311 20.84 -7.94 15.69
CA LYS A 311 21.20 -8.55 16.98
C LYS A 311 22.70 -8.83 17.06
N GLY A 312 23.37 -8.29 18.09
CA GLY A 312 24.82 -8.37 18.29
C GLY A 312 25.65 -7.34 17.50
N ASN A 313 25.01 -6.50 16.69
CA ASN A 313 25.65 -5.47 15.86
C ASN A 313 25.02 -4.08 16.08
N GLU A 314 24.27 -3.90 17.16
CA GLU A 314 23.46 -2.72 17.43
C GLU A 314 24.30 -1.46 17.69
N GLN A 315 23.88 -0.31 17.15
CA GLN A 315 24.60 0.97 17.29
C GLN A 315 24.25 1.72 18.58
N TYR A 316 23.07 1.47 19.14
CA TYR A 316 22.56 2.20 20.30
C TYR A 316 22.60 1.34 21.56
N ALA A 317 22.91 1.95 22.71
CA ALA A 317 22.82 1.24 23.98
C ALA A 317 21.35 1.00 24.37
N ASN A 318 20.54 2.07 24.32
CA ASN A 318 19.15 2.09 24.77
C ASN A 318 18.22 2.55 23.64
N ALA A 319 16.95 2.19 23.77
CA ALA A 319 15.88 2.71 22.92
C ALA A 319 15.63 4.20 23.19
N GLU A 320 15.38 4.96 22.13
CA GLU A 320 14.96 6.36 22.23
C GLU A 320 13.46 6.45 22.50
N ILE A 321 13.05 7.40 23.34
CA ILE A 321 11.64 7.64 23.63
C ILE A 321 11.16 8.86 22.83
N SER A 322 10.21 8.63 21.91
CA SER A 322 9.47 9.70 21.27
C SER A 322 8.35 10.24 22.16
N ASN A 323 8.18 11.56 22.18
CA ASN A 323 7.04 12.27 22.79
C ASN A 323 6.06 12.80 21.72
N ASP A 324 6.19 12.34 20.48
CA ASP A 324 5.32 12.68 19.35
C ASP A 324 5.33 11.51 18.35
N ILE A 325 5.00 10.32 18.83
CA ILE A 325 5.08 9.07 18.04
C ILE A 325 4.03 9.01 16.92
N LEU A 326 2.88 9.66 17.12
CA LEU A 326 1.75 9.73 16.18
C LEU A 326 1.83 10.95 15.24
N SER A 327 2.99 11.62 15.17
CA SER A 327 3.12 12.89 14.44
C SER A 327 2.74 12.75 12.97
N SER A 328 1.86 13.63 12.51
CA SER A 328 1.60 13.86 11.08
C SER A 328 2.41 15.04 10.52
N LYS A 329 3.25 15.67 11.35
CA LYS A 329 4.08 16.84 11.01
C LYS A 329 5.57 16.51 10.95
N ARG A 330 6.03 15.64 11.83
CA ARG A 330 7.37 15.07 11.79
C ARG A 330 7.32 13.83 10.93
N SER A 331 8.04 13.85 9.82
CA SER A 331 8.04 12.73 8.90
C SER A 331 8.57 11.48 9.60
N ARG A 332 7.79 10.38 9.54
CA ARG A 332 8.20 9.03 9.89
C ARG A 332 8.63 8.84 11.36
N SER A 333 7.98 9.55 12.29
CA SER A 333 8.22 9.41 13.74
C SER A 333 8.15 7.95 14.21
N TRP A 334 7.11 7.21 13.82
CA TRP A 334 6.92 5.82 14.23
C TRP A 334 7.97 4.89 13.62
N ALA A 335 8.12 4.91 12.29
CA ALA A 335 9.08 4.06 11.59
C ALA A 335 10.52 4.31 12.07
N SER A 336 10.90 5.56 12.31
CA SER A 336 12.23 5.91 12.83
C SER A 336 12.44 5.41 14.25
N ALA A 337 11.43 5.56 15.14
CA ALA A 337 11.50 5.04 16.50
C ALA A 337 11.58 3.51 16.53
N ALA A 338 10.84 2.83 15.66
CA ALA A 338 10.89 1.38 15.54
C ALA A 338 12.25 0.89 15.02
N ALA A 339 12.80 1.54 13.98
CA ALA A 339 14.12 1.21 13.46
C ALA A 339 15.22 1.36 14.53
N GLN A 340 15.22 2.49 15.26
CA GLN A 340 16.15 2.72 16.36
C GLN A 340 15.96 1.70 17.49
N PHE A 341 14.71 1.36 17.82
CA PHE A 341 14.38 0.35 18.82
C PHE A 341 14.93 -1.04 18.43
N PHE A 342 14.92 -1.43 17.16
CA PHE A 342 15.58 -2.69 16.76
C PHE A 342 17.11 -2.59 16.76
N ASP A 343 17.69 -1.40 16.62
CA ASP A 343 19.14 -1.14 16.62
C ASP A 343 19.69 -0.78 18.02
N ASN A 344 18.95 -1.10 19.10
CA ASN A 344 19.37 -0.90 20.48
C ASN A 344 19.83 -2.21 21.16
N GLN A 345 20.76 -2.15 22.12
CA GLN A 345 21.34 -3.34 22.78
C GLN A 345 20.55 -3.84 23.99
N LEU A 346 20.06 -2.92 24.83
CA LEU A 346 19.67 -3.23 26.22
C LEU A 346 18.16 -3.33 26.44
N ASP A 347 17.36 -2.60 25.67
CA ASP A 347 15.91 -2.52 25.88
C ASP A 347 15.16 -3.48 24.97
N ASP A 348 14.39 -4.38 25.56
CA ASP A 348 13.46 -5.28 24.85
C ASP A 348 12.03 -4.72 24.78
N THR A 349 11.80 -3.60 25.48
CA THR A 349 10.55 -2.85 25.48
C THR A 349 10.81 -1.35 25.61
N VAL A 350 10.00 -0.52 24.95
CA VAL A 350 10.01 0.93 25.12
C VAL A 350 8.58 1.47 24.99
N THR A 351 8.26 2.55 25.71
CA THR A 351 6.97 3.25 25.57
C THR A 351 7.20 4.65 25.05
N HIS A 352 6.52 4.99 23.97
CA HIS A 352 6.45 6.31 23.37
C HIS A 352 5.13 6.99 23.71
N PHE A 353 5.05 8.30 23.46
CA PHE A 353 3.88 9.11 23.78
C PHE A 353 3.43 9.90 22.56
N SER A 354 2.12 10.13 22.46
CA SER A 354 1.55 11.14 21.56
C SER A 354 1.90 12.55 22.06
N PHE A 355 1.91 13.52 21.15
CA PHE A 355 2.19 14.91 21.51
C PHE A 355 1.03 15.52 22.31
N GLU A 356 -0.19 15.18 21.91
CA GLU A 356 -1.45 15.65 22.45
C GLU A 356 -1.60 15.29 23.93
N LYS A 357 -2.43 16.06 24.64
CA LYS A 357 -2.58 15.97 26.09
C LYS A 357 -3.97 15.58 26.56
N ASN A 358 -4.97 15.55 25.68
CA ASN A 358 -6.37 15.33 26.02
C ASN A 358 -7.06 14.35 25.05
N PRO A 359 -6.79 13.04 25.18
CA PRO A 359 -5.81 12.44 26.11
C PRO A 359 -4.39 12.38 25.53
N THR A 360 -3.42 11.96 26.34
CA THR A 360 -2.13 11.47 25.82
C THR A 360 -2.27 9.97 25.56
N PHE A 361 -1.76 9.46 24.44
CA PHE A 361 -1.67 8.02 24.18
C PHE A 361 -0.24 7.52 24.43
N GLU A 362 -0.15 6.32 25.01
CA GLU A 362 1.05 5.51 25.09
C GLU A 362 1.08 4.51 23.94
N VAL A 363 2.21 4.42 23.25
CA VAL A 363 2.49 3.39 22.26
C VAL A 363 3.68 2.59 22.75
N SER A 364 3.44 1.33 23.15
CA SER A 364 4.50 0.44 23.61
C SER A 364 5.00 -0.45 22.48
N PHE A 365 6.31 -0.58 22.38
CA PHE A 365 7.01 -1.49 21.49
C PHE A 365 7.65 -2.60 22.30
N ASN A 366 7.55 -3.83 21.81
CA ASN A 366 8.18 -5.01 22.36
C ASN A 366 8.75 -5.87 21.22
N ARG A 367 10.01 -6.29 21.35
CA ARG A 367 10.72 -7.08 20.33
C ARG A 367 11.17 -8.47 20.80
N VAL A 368 10.62 -8.99 21.90
CA VAL A 368 11.07 -10.26 22.50
C VAL A 368 11.04 -11.43 21.51
N SER A 369 10.07 -11.45 20.59
CA SER A 369 9.95 -12.43 19.51
C SER A 369 10.26 -11.85 18.12
N GLY A 370 10.72 -10.60 18.06
CA GLY A 370 11.00 -9.86 16.83
C GLY A 370 12.45 -9.95 16.40
N ALA A 371 12.69 -9.64 15.12
CA ALA A 371 14.02 -9.57 14.56
C ALA A 371 14.17 -8.34 13.68
N GLY A 372 15.32 -7.67 13.81
CA GLY A 372 15.71 -6.52 12.99
C GLY A 372 16.85 -6.89 12.05
N TYR A 373 16.82 -6.33 10.85
CA TYR A 373 17.84 -6.52 9.82
C TYR A 373 18.20 -5.17 9.22
N ARG A 374 19.49 -4.98 8.89
CA ARG A 374 19.96 -3.76 8.24
C ARG A 374 20.92 -4.03 7.11
N GLY A 375 21.04 -3.07 6.21
CA GLY A 375 22.10 -3.06 5.22
C GLY A 375 22.15 -1.74 4.45
N PRO A 376 23.29 -1.45 3.82
CA PRO A 376 23.35 -0.39 2.82
C PRO A 376 22.56 -0.80 1.58
N LEU A 377 21.83 0.13 0.96
CA LEU A 377 21.13 -0.16 -0.29
C LEU A 377 22.13 -0.58 -1.38
N PRO A 378 21.85 -1.64 -2.17
CA PRO A 378 22.78 -2.10 -3.20
C PRO A 378 23.16 -1.05 -4.25
N ASN A 379 22.21 -0.17 -4.60
CA ASN A 379 22.38 0.87 -5.61
C ASN A 379 22.73 2.25 -5.02
N ASP A 380 22.66 2.40 -3.69
CA ASP A 380 23.09 3.60 -2.97
C ASP A 380 23.68 3.20 -1.60
N PRO A 381 24.97 2.80 -1.56
CA PRO A 381 25.58 2.30 -0.34
C PRO A 381 25.68 3.32 0.80
N LEU A 382 25.39 4.60 0.56
CA LEU A 382 25.34 5.64 1.58
C LEU A 382 24.02 5.62 2.37
N THR A 383 22.96 5.08 1.77
CA THR A 383 21.66 4.96 2.40
C THR A 383 21.54 3.61 3.10
N PHE A 384 21.45 3.65 4.43
CA PHE A 384 21.19 2.47 5.24
C PHE A 384 19.71 2.34 5.53
N VAL A 385 19.18 1.13 5.37
CA VAL A 385 17.79 0.82 5.71
C VAL A 385 17.73 -0.22 6.81
N VAL A 386 16.66 -0.14 7.59
CA VAL A 386 16.34 -1.10 8.65
C VAL A 386 14.98 -1.70 8.35
N SER A 387 14.92 -3.03 8.36
CA SER A 387 13.68 -3.79 8.31
C SER A 387 13.49 -4.52 9.64
N HIS A 388 12.25 -4.80 9.98
CA HIS A 388 11.96 -5.63 11.14
C HIS A 388 10.71 -6.48 10.96
N GLU A 389 10.66 -7.59 11.67
CA GLU A 389 9.48 -8.44 11.79
C GLU A 389 9.04 -8.58 13.23
N ASN A 390 7.73 -8.80 13.40
CA ASN A 390 7.12 -9.20 14.66
C ASN A 390 7.42 -8.21 15.81
N LEU A 391 7.35 -6.91 15.50
CA LEU A 391 7.23 -5.86 16.51
C LEU A 391 5.85 -5.97 17.16
N GLN A 392 5.83 -6.26 18.45
CA GLN A 392 4.59 -6.28 19.21
C GLN A 392 4.28 -4.87 19.70
N VAL A 393 3.09 -4.38 19.32
CA VAL A 393 2.65 -3.02 19.61
C VAL A 393 1.47 -3.06 20.59
N GLY A 394 1.55 -2.24 21.64
CA GLY A 394 0.43 -1.86 22.48
C GLY A 394 0.08 -0.39 22.30
N ILE A 395 -1.21 -0.06 22.37
CA ILE A 395 -1.71 1.33 22.29
C ILE A 395 -2.76 1.53 23.35
N ARG A 396 -2.58 2.52 24.23
CA ARG A 396 -3.57 2.83 25.27
C ARG A 396 -3.56 4.31 25.65
N GLU A 397 -4.67 4.77 26.19
CA GLU A 397 -4.71 6.06 26.89
C GLU A 397 -3.76 6.06 28.09
N SER A 398 -2.93 7.09 28.22
CA SER A 398 -2.02 7.25 29.36
C SER A 398 -2.82 7.59 30.61
N ILE A 399 -2.55 6.86 31.70
CA ILE A 399 -3.21 7.05 33.00
C ILE A 399 -2.40 8.02 33.88
N ALA A 400 -1.52 8.84 33.30
CA ALA A 400 -0.78 9.85 34.05
C ALA A 400 -1.77 10.90 34.61
N VAL A 401 -2.06 10.77 35.91
CA VAL A 401 -2.88 11.68 36.73
C VAL A 401 -2.16 13.00 36.96
#